data_AF-A0A830GXB6-F1
#
_entry.id   AF-A0A830GXB6-F1
#
_cell.length_a   1.000
_cell.length_b   1.000
_cell.length_c   1.000
_cell.angle_alpha   90.00
_cell.angle_beta   90.00
_cell.angle_gamma   90.00
#
_symmetry.space_group_name_H-M   'P 1'
#
loop_
_entity.id
_entity.type
_entity.pdbx_description
1 polymer ?
#
loop_
_entity_poly.entity_id
_entity_poly.type
_entity_poly.pdbx_seq_one_letter_code
_entity_poly.pdbx_strand_id
1 'polypeptide(L)'
;MIVSLVVDMLFSIIVLVMTFGIFNGLIYDYKLLSSLSHLLDKNIKIKLSGGSLDLSFLSSIIKGAKITGVYLDSPEYGSTFTEGDKATVRFNVNAVERKNIMLNIKVSINGKMDVYSVKKKMRITLE
;
A
#
# COMPACT_ATOMS: atom_id res chain seq x y z
N MET A 1 53.87 -0.92 6.44
CA MET A 1 53.08 -2.17 6.35
C MET A 1 51.94 -2.20 7.38
N ILE A 2 52.20 -2.03 8.68
CA ILE A 2 51.16 -2.05 9.73
C ILE A 2 50.10 -0.94 9.56
N VAL A 3 50.52 0.29 9.21
CA VAL A 3 49.58 1.42 9.03
C VAL A 3 48.59 1.16 7.88
N SER A 4 49.04 0.57 6.77
CA SER A 4 48.15 0.19 5.65
C SER A 4 47.14 -0.86 6.08
N LEU A 5 47.59 -1.89 6.80
CA LEU A 5 46.72 -2.96 7.30
C LEU A 5 45.63 -2.42 8.24
N VAL A 6 45.99 -1.49 9.13
CA VAL A 6 45.03 -0.87 10.06
C VAL A 6 44.00 -0.02 9.30
N VAL A 7 44.43 0.73 8.28
CA VAL A 7 43.52 1.52 7.43
C VAL A 7 42.57 0.62 6.65
N ASP A 8 43.07 -0.47 6.07
CA ASP A 8 42.24 -1.44 5.32
C ASP A 8 41.22 -2.14 6.22
N MET A 9 41.60 -2.47 7.46
CA MET A 9 40.69 -3.03 8.46
C MET A 9 39.59 -2.04 8.86
N LEU A 10 39.96 -0.78 9.13
CA LEU A 10 38.99 0.26 9.48
C LEU A 10 38.03 0.55 8.33
N PHE A 11 38.54 0.64 7.10
CA PHE A 11 37.71 0.82 5.91
C PHE A 11 36.74 -0.34 5.73
N SER A 12 37.21 -1.58 5.90
CA SER A 12 36.37 -2.78 5.81
C SER A 12 35.25 -2.79 6.86
N ILE A 13 35.55 -2.37 8.11
CA ILE A 13 34.54 -2.24 9.18
C ILE A 13 33.49 -1.19 8.81
N ILE A 14 33.90 -0.03 8.28
CA ILE A 14 32.97 1.02 7.86
C ILE A 14 32.04 0.51 6.76
N VAL A 15 32.58 -0.16 5.74
CA VAL A 15 31.79 -0.76 4.66
C VAL A 15 30.81 -1.81 5.20
N LEU A 16 31.25 -2.65 6.15
CA LEU A 16 30.39 -3.65 6.79
C LEU A 16 29.20 -2.99 7.52
N VAL A 17 29.45 -1.95 8.31
CA VAL A 17 28.41 -1.23 9.06
C VAL A 17 27.43 -0.54 8.12
N MET A 18 27.92 0.11 7.06
CA MET A 18 27.05 0.74 6.04
C MET A 18 26.19 -0.31 5.34
N THR A 19 26.79 -1.42 4.92
CA THR A 19 26.09 -2.52 4.23
C THR A 19 25.00 -3.11 5.13
N PHE A 20 25.30 -3.32 6.42
CA PHE A 20 24.33 -3.81 7.40
C PHE A 20 23.16 -2.83 7.61
N GLY A 21 23.44 -1.52 7.64
CA GLY A 21 22.42 -0.47 7.72
C GLY A 21 21.46 -0.51 6.52
N ILE A 22 22.02 -0.55 5.31
CA ILE A 22 21.25 -0.66 4.06
C ILE A 22 20.41 -1.93 4.04
N PHE A 23 21.01 -3.08 4.39
CA PHE A 23 20.34 -4.37 4.38
C PHE A 23 19.14 -4.41 5.33
N ASN A 24 19.27 -3.85 6.54
CA ASN A 24 18.16 -3.73 7.49
C ASN A 24 17.05 -2.81 6.97
N GLY A 25 17.40 -1.71 6.30
CA GLY A 25 16.44 -0.83 5.64
C GLY A 25 15.64 -1.55 4.57
N LEU A 26 16.32 -2.30 3.69
CA LEU A 26 15.70 -3.09 2.63
C LEU A 26 14.75 -4.17 3.18
N ILE A 27 15.15 -4.89 4.24
CA ILE A 27 14.28 -5.90 4.88
C ILE A 27 13.01 -5.25 5.43
N TYR A 28 13.14 -4.07 6.06
CA TYR A 28 11.99 -3.35 6.59
C TYR A 28 11.02 -2.98 5.47
N ASP A 29 11.52 -2.38 4.38
CA ASP A 29 10.71 -1.96 3.24
C ASP A 29 10.03 -3.15 2.56
N TYR A 30 10.75 -4.26 2.41
CA TYR A 30 10.18 -5.50 1.86
C TYR A 30 9.00 -6.02 2.70
N LYS A 31 9.16 -6.09 4.03
CA LYS A 31 8.07 -6.55 4.93
C LYS A 31 6.86 -5.65 4.87
N LEU A 32 7.09 -4.34 4.81
CA LEU A 32 6.07 -3.31 4.70
C LEU A 32 5.28 -3.47 3.38
N LEU A 33 5.99 -3.60 2.27
CA LEU A 33 5.42 -3.80 0.93
C LEU A 33 4.63 -5.10 0.83
N SER A 34 5.19 -6.19 1.37
CA SER A 34 4.53 -7.50 1.42
C SER A 34 3.23 -7.45 2.22
N SER A 35 3.22 -6.76 3.37
CA SER A 35 2.02 -6.60 4.20
C SER A 35 0.95 -5.81 3.47
N LEU A 36 1.34 -4.73 2.79
CA LEU A 36 0.42 -3.92 1.97
C LEU A 36 -0.16 -4.74 0.82
N SER A 37 0.65 -5.49 0.07
CA SER A 37 0.14 -6.35 -1.00
C SER A 37 -0.86 -7.36 -0.46
N HIS A 38 -0.53 -8.04 0.64
CA HIS A 38 -1.42 -9.05 1.22
C HIS A 38 -2.73 -8.43 1.71
N LEU A 39 -2.72 -7.22 2.25
CA LEU A 39 -3.95 -6.52 2.66
C LEU A 39 -4.81 -6.13 1.45
N LEU A 40 -4.18 -5.64 0.38
CA LEU A 40 -4.88 -5.25 -0.85
C LEU A 40 -5.39 -6.45 -1.67
N ASP A 41 -4.77 -7.63 -1.52
CA ASP A 41 -5.20 -8.87 -2.15
C ASP A 41 -6.42 -9.51 -1.47
N LYS A 42 -6.82 -9.03 -0.29
CA LYS A 42 -8.04 -9.48 0.38
C LYS A 42 -9.27 -8.90 -0.32
N ASN A 43 -10.20 -9.78 -0.68
CA ASN A 43 -11.53 -9.37 -1.15
C ASN A 43 -12.33 -8.77 0.01
N ILE A 44 -13.05 -7.68 -0.25
CA ILE A 44 -13.89 -7.03 0.76
C ILE A 44 -15.35 -7.35 0.46
N LYS A 45 -16.04 -7.87 1.47
CA LYS A 45 -17.49 -8.00 1.47
C LYS A 45 -18.08 -6.80 2.18
N ILE A 46 -19.01 -6.10 1.53
CA ILE A 46 -19.63 -4.90 2.08
C ILE A 46 -21.13 -5.12 2.08
N LYS A 47 -21.70 -5.04 3.28
CA LYS A 47 -23.15 -4.97 3.44
C LYS A 47 -23.58 -3.54 3.15
N LEU A 48 -24.35 -3.35 2.09
CA LEU A 48 -24.78 -2.01 1.67
C LEU A 48 -25.87 -1.46 2.59
N SER A 49 -25.47 -0.89 3.73
CA SER A 49 -26.32 0.03 4.49
C SER A 49 -25.87 1.46 4.24
N GLY A 50 -26.19 2.03 3.06
CA GLY A 50 -25.99 3.46 2.80
C GLY A 50 -24.99 3.87 1.71
N GLY A 51 -24.59 2.96 0.81
CA GLY A 51 -24.06 3.38 -0.51
C GLY A 51 -22.65 3.97 -0.54
N SER A 52 -21.82 3.78 0.49
CA SER A 52 -20.40 4.17 0.41
C SER A 52 -19.46 3.26 1.20
N LEU A 53 -18.22 3.17 0.72
CA LEU A 53 -17.09 2.48 1.34
C LEU A 53 -15.98 3.49 1.59
N ASP A 54 -15.61 3.66 2.85
CA ASP A 54 -14.41 4.38 3.23
C ASP A 54 -13.20 3.43 3.19
N LEU A 55 -12.18 3.82 2.45
CA LEU A 55 -10.92 3.09 2.32
C LEU A 55 -9.83 3.64 3.25
N SER A 56 -10.14 4.66 4.06
CA SER A 56 -9.19 5.27 5.01
C SER A 56 -8.55 4.25 5.97
N PHE A 57 -9.21 3.11 6.23
CA PHE A 57 -8.66 2.01 7.02
C PHE A 57 -7.29 1.52 6.52
N LEU A 58 -6.98 1.63 5.22
CA LEU A 58 -5.67 1.25 4.68
C LEU A 58 -4.54 2.08 5.29
N SER A 59 -4.78 3.39 5.48
CA SER A 59 -3.83 4.30 6.13
C SER A 59 -3.71 4.04 7.64
N SER A 60 -4.78 3.56 8.27
CA SER A 60 -4.78 3.18 9.70
C SER A 60 -4.04 1.87 9.97
N ILE A 61 -4.14 0.88 9.08
CA ILE A 61 -3.48 -0.42 9.26
C ILE A 61 -1.98 -0.32 8.96
N ILE A 62 -1.60 0.46 7.95
CA ILE A 62 -0.21 0.59 7.54
C ILE A 62 0.25 2.03 7.69
N LYS A 63 1.02 2.28 8.76
CA LYS A 63 1.61 3.60 9.02
C LYS A 63 2.44 4.04 7.82
N GLY A 64 2.20 5.26 7.36
CA GLY A 64 2.89 5.85 6.21
C GLY A 64 2.31 5.45 4.84
N ALA A 65 1.24 4.65 4.80
CA ALA A 65 0.50 4.39 3.58
C ALA A 65 -0.46 5.55 3.27
N LYS A 66 -0.44 6.02 2.02
CA LYS A 66 -1.27 7.10 1.49
C LYS A 66 -1.99 6.61 0.25
N ILE A 67 -3.30 6.79 0.22
CA ILE A 67 -4.10 6.43 -0.95
C ILE A 67 -3.93 7.55 -1.98
N THR A 68 -3.32 7.22 -3.11
CA THR A 68 -3.02 8.21 -4.18
C THR A 68 -4.02 8.17 -5.32
N GLY A 69 -4.87 7.13 -5.37
CA GLY A 69 -5.94 7.06 -6.35
C GLY A 69 -6.78 5.82 -6.17
N VAL A 70 -8.07 5.97 -6.46
CA VAL A 70 -9.05 4.89 -6.42
C VAL A 70 -10.00 5.07 -7.59
N TYR A 71 -10.27 3.99 -8.33
CA TYR A 71 -11.21 4.00 -9.44
C TYR A 71 -11.90 2.66 -9.62
N LEU A 72 -13.16 2.72 -10.06
CA LEU A 72 -13.95 1.55 -10.42
C LEU A 72 -13.64 1.18 -11.88
N ASP A 73 -13.51 -0.11 -12.17
CA ASP A 73 -13.40 -0.57 -13.58
C ASP A 73 -14.69 -0.27 -14.37
N SER A 74 -15.83 -0.22 -13.68
CA SER A 74 -17.15 0.01 -14.26
C SER A 74 -17.85 1.19 -13.55
N PRO A 75 -17.88 2.39 -14.16
CA PRO A 75 -18.40 3.61 -13.55
C PRO A 75 -19.93 3.60 -13.37
N GLU A 76 -20.65 2.72 -14.07
CA GLU A 76 -22.09 2.51 -13.86
C GLU A 76 -22.45 2.11 -12.41
N TYR A 77 -21.52 1.49 -11.69
CA TYR A 77 -21.71 1.06 -10.31
C TYR A 77 -21.46 2.16 -9.29
N GLY A 78 -20.97 3.34 -9.69
CA GLY A 78 -20.79 4.46 -8.78
C GLY A 78 -19.59 5.35 -9.10
N SER A 79 -19.16 6.10 -8.09
CA SER A 79 -18.07 7.08 -8.21
C SER A 79 -17.04 6.91 -7.10
N THR A 80 -15.83 7.38 -7.37
CA THR A 80 -14.74 7.37 -6.40
C THR A 80 -14.30 8.79 -6.13
N PHE A 81 -13.90 9.04 -4.89
CA PHE A 81 -13.37 10.33 -4.45
C PHE A 81 -12.08 10.06 -3.68
N THR A 82 -11.03 10.81 -3.99
CA THR A 82 -9.75 10.75 -3.29
C THR A 82 -9.37 12.17 -2.90
N GLU A 83 -9.23 12.42 -1.60
CA GLU A 83 -8.85 13.73 -1.06
C GLU A 83 -7.77 13.52 0.01
N GLY A 84 -6.56 13.99 -0.30
CA GLY A 84 -5.39 13.73 0.54
C GLY A 84 -5.16 12.24 0.73
N ASP A 85 -5.13 11.81 2.00
CA ASP A 85 -4.88 10.41 2.38
C ASP A 85 -6.18 9.57 2.47
N LYS A 86 -7.35 10.17 2.21
CA LYS A 86 -8.65 9.52 2.29
C LYS A 86 -9.16 9.17 0.90
N ALA A 87 -9.79 8.01 0.79
CA ALA A 87 -10.53 7.65 -0.40
C ALA A 87 -11.88 7.02 -0.03
N THR A 88 -12.91 7.41 -0.77
CA THR A 88 -14.27 6.91 -0.59
C THR A 88 -14.81 6.45 -1.93
N VAL A 89 -15.47 5.29 -1.91
CA VAL A 89 -16.19 4.75 -3.07
C VAL A 89 -17.66 4.88 -2.76
N ARG A 90 -18.42 5.60 -3.59
CA ARG A 90 -19.88 5.66 -3.50
C ARG A 90 -20.47 4.72 -4.52
N PHE A 91 -21.37 3.85 -4.09
CA PHE A 91 -22.04 2.88 -4.95
C PHE A 91 -23.42 3.36 -5.34
N ASN A 92 -23.78 3.17 -6.60
CA ASN A 92 -25.13 3.41 -7.09
C ASN A 92 -26.04 2.27 -6.62
N VAL A 93 -26.93 2.58 -5.67
CA VAL A 93 -27.85 1.63 -5.01
C VAL A 93 -28.81 0.96 -6.00
N ASN A 94 -29.09 1.59 -7.15
CA ASN A 94 -29.98 1.06 -8.18
C ASN A 94 -29.29 0.09 -9.14
N ALA A 95 -27.96 0.01 -9.14
CA ALA A 95 -27.18 -0.93 -9.96
C ALA A 95 -26.87 -2.25 -9.24
N VAL A 96 -27.40 -2.42 -8.02
CA VAL A 96 -27.06 -3.47 -7.05
C VAL A 96 -27.99 -4.67 -7.19
N GLU A 97 -27.92 -5.34 -8.33
CA GLU A 97 -28.02 -6.80 -8.27
C GLU A 97 -26.66 -7.30 -7.81
N ARG A 98 -26.61 -8.33 -6.94
CA ARG A 98 -25.38 -8.88 -6.34
C ARG A 98 -24.27 -9.04 -7.37
N LYS A 99 -23.34 -8.07 -7.41
CA LYS A 99 -22.30 -8.01 -8.42
C LYS A 99 -20.94 -7.93 -7.76
N ASN A 100 -20.00 -8.63 -8.39
CA ASN A 100 -18.58 -8.49 -8.10
C ASN A 100 -18.08 -7.23 -8.81
N ILE A 101 -17.77 -6.20 -8.05
CA ILE A 101 -17.23 -4.95 -8.56
C ILE A 101 -15.72 -4.98 -8.40
N MET A 102 -15.00 -4.61 -9.46
CA MET A 102 -13.55 -4.48 -9.42
C MET A 102 -13.16 -3.04 -9.09
N LEU A 103 -12.47 -2.88 -7.97
CA LEU A 103 -11.92 -1.62 -7.50
C LEU A 103 -10.41 -1.62 -7.70
N ASN A 104 -9.89 -0.60 -8.35
CA ASN A 104 -8.45 -0.40 -8.45
C ASN A 104 -8.02 0.62 -7.41
N ILE A 105 -7.00 0.27 -6.64
CA ILE A 105 -6.44 1.12 -5.59
C ILE A 105 -4.96 1.32 -5.88
N LYS A 106 -4.52 2.57 -5.80
CA LYS A 106 -3.11 2.97 -5.84
C LYS A 106 -2.72 3.52 -4.47
N VAL A 107 -1.76 2.88 -3.82
CA VAL A 107 -1.24 3.26 -2.51
C VAL A 107 0.23 3.62 -2.65
N SER A 108 0.63 4.75 -2.09
CA SER A 108 2.03 5.13 -1.89
C SER A 108 2.41 4.83 -0.46
N ILE A 109 3.62 4.33 -0.22
CA ILE A 109 4.07 4.01 1.13
C ILE A 109 5.52 4.45 1.33
N ASN A 110 5.75 5.16 2.42
CA ASN A 110 7.10 5.62 2.78
C ASN A 110 7.82 4.51 3.55
N GLY A 111 8.81 3.89 2.89
CA GLY A 111 9.77 3.02 3.53
C GLY A 111 10.89 3.81 4.20
N LYS A 112 11.86 3.07 4.75
CA LYS A 112 13.11 3.61 5.28
C LYS A 112 14.12 3.95 4.19
N MET A 113 14.12 3.21 3.07
CA MET A 113 15.07 3.43 1.98
C MET A 113 14.47 4.30 0.87
N ASP A 114 13.20 4.12 0.56
CA ASP A 114 12.53 4.82 -0.54
C ASP A 114 10.99 4.89 -0.34
N VAL A 115 10.31 5.56 -1.26
CA VAL A 115 8.85 5.60 -1.38
C VAL A 115 8.39 4.64 -2.47
N TYR A 116 7.50 3.71 -2.11
CA TYR A 116 7.01 2.68 -3.02
C TYR A 116 5.56 2.95 -3.41
N SER A 117 5.22 2.68 -4.68
CA SER A 117 3.84 2.76 -5.16
C SER A 117 3.32 1.37 -5.53
N VAL A 118 2.21 0.97 -4.91
CA VAL A 118 1.52 -0.29 -5.17
C VAL A 118 0.20 -0.02 -5.86
N LYS A 119 -0.05 -0.73 -6.95
CA LYS A 119 -1.34 -0.74 -7.64
C LYS A 119 -1.92 -2.14 -7.58
N LYS A 120 -3.13 -2.27 -7.04
CA LYS A 120 -3.83 -3.55 -6.92
C LYS A 120 -5.29 -3.43 -7.30
N LYS A 121 -5.83 -4.54 -7.79
CA LYS A 121 -7.25 -4.75 -8.05
C LYS A 121 -7.84 -5.53 -6.90
N MET A 122 -8.86 -4.98 -6.28
CA MET A 122 -9.60 -5.56 -5.18
C MET A 122 -11.01 -5.88 -5.66
N ARG A 123 -11.48 -7.10 -5.39
CA ARG A 123 -12.87 -7.46 -5.65
C ARG A 123 -13.72 -7.03 -4.45
N ILE A 124 -14.79 -6.32 -4.76
CA ILE A 124 -15.83 -5.95 -3.81
C ILE A 124 -17.07 -6.77 -4.14
N THR A 125 -17.54 -7.53 -3.16
CA THR A 125 -18.82 -8.23 -3.26
C THR A 125 -19.84 -7.47 -2.42
N LEU A 126 -20.89 -7.01 -3.09
CA LEU A 126 -22.03 -6.34 -2.46
C LEU A 126 -23.03 -7.42 -2.01
N GLU A 127 -23.27 -7.50 -0.70
CA GLU A 127 -24.23 -8.43 -0.07
C GLU A 127 -25.40 -7.70 0.60
#